data_AF-A0A5J5A6N4-F1
#
_entry.id   AF-A0A5J5A6N4-F1
#
_cell.length_a   1.000
_cell.length_b   1.000
_cell.length_c   1.000
_cell.angle_alpha   90.00
_cell.angle_beta   90.00
_cell.angle_gamma   90.00
#
_symmetry.space_group_name_H-M   'P 1'
#
loop_
_entity.id
_entity.type
_entity.pdbx_description
1 polymer ?
#
loop_
_entity_poly.entity_id
_entity_poly.type
_entity_poly.pdbx_seq_one_letter_code
_entity_poly.pdbx_strand_id
1 'polypeptide(L)'
;MEMKRKPHYGTLKTLGFVCFLLSIFPVSTSATTFDYADALSKSLLYFEGQRSGKLPYNQRVTWRDNSGLTDGLEQGVDLVGGYYDAGDHVKFGLPMAFTVTMLSWGVIEYGEQIVGAGELQHALEAIKWATDYFIKAHTSPNVLWAEVGDGDTDHYCWQRPEDMTTSRQAYKIDENNPGSDLAGETGCRHGRGFNCVQENKSTLFSSTTAPCSTVV
;
A
#
# COMPACT_ATOMS: atom_id res chain seq x y z
N MET A 1 53.38 51.43 50.60
CA MET A 1 52.39 51.97 49.65
C MET A 1 51.42 50.85 49.31
N GLU A 2 50.25 50.86 49.93
CA GLU A 2 49.25 49.79 49.82
C GLU A 2 48.25 50.14 48.71
N MET A 3 48.14 49.29 47.70
CA MET A 3 47.36 49.53 46.50
C MET A 3 45.91 49.09 46.74
N LYS A 4 45.01 50.04 47.03
CA LYS A 4 43.57 49.78 47.20
C LYS A 4 42.94 49.35 45.87
N ARG A 5 42.57 48.07 45.74
CA ARG A 5 41.66 47.58 44.68
C ARG A 5 40.26 48.19 44.88
N LYS A 6 39.73 48.87 43.87
CA LYS A 6 38.32 49.27 43.82
C LYS A 6 37.44 48.05 43.47
N PRO A 7 36.30 47.86 44.12
CA PRO A 7 35.43 46.72 43.84
C PRO A 7 34.64 46.94 42.55
N HIS A 8 34.75 45.99 41.62
CA HIS A 8 33.94 45.92 40.39
C HIS A 8 32.50 45.48 40.72
N TYR A 9 31.69 46.38 41.28
CA TYR A 9 30.29 46.10 41.66
C TYR A 9 29.28 46.35 40.53
N GLY A 10 29.68 47.02 39.45
CA GLY A 10 28.78 47.42 38.35
C GLY A 10 28.53 46.31 37.32
N THR A 11 29.55 45.55 36.95
CA THR A 11 29.48 44.56 35.85
C THR A 11 28.63 43.34 36.19
N LEU A 12 28.56 42.96 37.47
CA LEU A 12 27.83 41.78 37.94
C LEU A 12 26.30 42.00 37.97
N LYS A 13 25.85 43.24 38.19
CA LYS A 13 24.42 43.59 38.24
C LYS A 13 23.79 43.65 36.85
N THR A 14 24.52 44.18 35.86
CA THR A 14 24.04 44.26 34.48
C THR A 14 23.96 42.87 33.83
N LEU A 15 24.89 41.97 34.16
CA LEU A 15 24.89 40.60 33.64
C LEU A 15 23.70 39.77 34.20
N GLY A 16 23.37 39.94 35.47
CA GLY A 16 22.21 39.28 36.09
C GLY A 16 20.86 39.73 35.51
N PHE A 17 20.73 41.00 35.14
CA PHE A 17 19.50 41.55 34.56
C PHE A 17 19.28 41.06 33.12
N VAL A 18 20.35 40.89 32.33
CA VAL A 18 20.27 40.33 30.97
C VAL A 18 19.90 38.84 30.98
N CYS A 19 20.46 38.06 31.91
CA CYS A 19 20.06 36.64 32.08
C CYS A 19 18.61 36.49 32.54
N PHE A 20 18.10 37.39 33.39
CA PHE A 20 16.71 37.35 33.83
C PHE A 20 15.72 37.68 32.70
N LEU A 21 16.07 38.61 31.81
CA LEU A 21 15.26 38.95 30.62
C LEU A 21 15.24 37.84 29.56
N LEU A 22 16.34 37.08 29.39
CA LEU A 22 16.40 35.91 28.51
C LEU A 22 15.60 34.70 29.03
N SER A 23 15.24 34.70 30.32
CA SER A 23 14.47 33.61 30.95
C SER A 23 12.95 33.73 30.76
N ILE A 24 12.46 34.89 30.29
CA ILE A 24 11.03 35.23 30.22
C ILE A 24 10.45 35.01 28.81
N PHE A 25 11.29 34.77 27.80
CA PHE A 25 10.81 34.39 26.47
C PHE A 25 10.72 32.86 26.37
N PRO A 26 9.52 32.25 26.42
CA PRO A 26 9.38 30.86 26.08
C PRO A 26 9.84 30.69 24.64
N VAL A 27 10.93 29.96 24.43
CA VAL A 27 11.29 29.45 23.11
C VAL A 27 10.18 28.46 22.76
N SER A 28 9.20 28.91 21.98
CA SER A 28 8.21 28.03 21.38
C SER A 28 8.94 27.11 20.41
N THR A 29 9.30 25.91 20.87
CA THR A 29 9.66 24.83 19.97
C THR A 29 8.42 24.51 19.15
N SER A 30 8.33 25.04 17.93
CA SER A 30 7.36 24.53 16.96
C SER A 30 7.74 23.08 16.70
N ALA A 31 7.06 22.14 17.34
CA ALA A 31 7.09 20.77 16.88
C ALA A 31 6.55 20.79 15.45
N THR A 32 7.40 20.47 14.48
CA THR A 32 6.96 20.26 13.10
C THR A 32 5.98 19.09 13.10
N THR A 33 4.69 19.40 13.06
CA THR A 33 3.64 18.39 12.95
C THR A 33 3.63 17.87 11.52
N PHE A 34 3.83 16.58 11.33
CA PHE A 34 3.70 15.97 10.02
C PHE A 34 2.22 15.86 9.64
N ASP A 35 1.92 16.12 8.36
CA ASP A 35 0.58 15.92 7.82
C ASP A 35 0.40 14.44 7.44
N TYR A 36 -0.12 13.66 8.40
CA TYR A 36 -0.36 12.24 8.19
C TYR A 36 -1.53 11.96 7.23
N ALA A 37 -2.45 12.91 7.03
CA ALA A 37 -3.54 12.75 6.07
C ALA A 37 -3.00 12.87 4.63
N ASP A 38 -2.13 13.84 4.38
CA ASP A 38 -1.40 13.97 3.12
C ASP A 38 -0.49 12.75 2.85
N ALA A 39 0.21 12.25 3.89
CA ALA A 39 1.02 11.04 3.78
C ALA A 39 0.19 9.80 3.41
N LEU A 40 -0.99 9.63 4.03
CA LEU A 40 -1.93 8.55 3.70
C LEU A 40 -2.43 8.66 2.26
N SER A 41 -2.83 9.86 1.84
CA SER A 41 -3.32 10.12 0.48
C SER A 41 -2.29 9.76 -0.58
N LYS A 42 -1.01 10.13 -0.34
CA LYS A 42 0.12 9.78 -1.21
C LYS A 42 0.45 8.29 -1.19
N SER A 43 0.33 7.62 -0.05
CA SER A 43 0.48 6.18 0.07
C SER A 43 -0.56 5.43 -0.78
N LEU A 44 -1.80 5.91 -0.84
CA LEU A 44 -2.83 5.33 -1.70
C LEU A 44 -2.63 5.65 -3.18
N LEU A 45 -2.10 6.82 -3.52
CA LEU A 45 -1.69 7.14 -4.89
C LEU A 45 -0.57 6.23 -5.39
N TYR A 46 0.34 5.77 -4.52
CA TYR A 46 1.36 4.78 -4.90
C TYR A 46 0.73 3.50 -5.46
N PHE A 47 -0.35 2.99 -4.84
CA PHE A 47 -1.06 1.82 -5.37
C PHE A 47 -1.61 2.05 -6.77
N GLU A 48 -2.17 3.22 -7.06
CA GLU A 48 -2.61 3.55 -8.42
C GLU A 48 -1.45 3.55 -9.43
N GLY A 49 -0.28 4.02 -8.98
CA GLY A 49 0.97 3.99 -9.74
C GLY A 49 1.49 2.58 -10.04
N GLN A 50 1.10 1.57 -9.27
CA GLN A 50 1.53 0.17 -9.43
C GLN A 50 0.54 -0.70 -10.21
N ARG A 51 -0.63 -0.19 -10.61
CA ARG A 51 -1.66 -1.02 -11.27
C ARG A 51 -1.16 -1.58 -12.60
N SER A 52 -1.37 -2.87 -12.83
CA SER A 52 -1.21 -3.52 -14.13
C SER A 52 -2.58 -3.76 -14.78
N GLY A 53 -2.65 -3.86 -16.10
CA GLY A 53 -3.86 -4.14 -16.85
C GLY A 53 -4.53 -2.90 -17.42
N LYS A 54 -5.84 -3.01 -17.67
CA LYS A 54 -6.63 -1.91 -18.23
C LYS A 54 -7.03 -0.93 -17.13
N LEU A 55 -6.43 0.25 -17.12
CA LEU A 55 -6.63 1.26 -16.09
C LEU A 55 -8.04 1.88 -16.15
N PRO A 56 -8.62 2.25 -14.99
CA PRO A 56 -9.92 2.89 -14.97
C PRO A 56 -9.81 4.35 -15.42
N TYR A 57 -10.83 4.84 -16.12
CA TYR A 57 -10.83 6.21 -16.70
C TYR A 57 -10.73 7.32 -15.65
N ASN A 58 -11.13 7.04 -14.41
CA ASN A 58 -11.12 7.97 -13.29
C ASN A 58 -9.86 7.85 -12.42
N GLN A 59 -8.81 7.15 -12.88
CA GLN A 59 -7.53 7.07 -12.17
C GLN A 59 -6.89 8.46 -12.02
N ARG A 60 -6.31 8.73 -10.84
CA ARG A 60 -5.67 10.01 -10.51
C ARG A 60 -4.25 10.10 -11.07
N VAL A 61 -3.55 8.97 -11.16
CA VAL A 61 -2.20 8.88 -11.72
C VAL A 61 -2.23 8.97 -13.26
N THR A 62 -1.87 10.13 -13.81
CA THR A 62 -2.00 10.46 -15.24
C THR A 62 -0.82 10.05 -16.12
N TRP A 63 0.30 9.66 -15.53
CA TRP A 63 1.52 9.26 -16.27
C TRP A 63 1.60 7.75 -16.53
N ARG A 64 0.62 6.98 -16.04
CA ARG A 64 0.44 5.55 -16.30
C ARG A 64 -0.61 5.33 -17.38
N ASP A 65 -0.42 4.31 -18.22
CA ASP A 65 -1.42 3.86 -19.19
C ASP A 65 -1.62 2.33 -19.06
N ASN A 66 -2.50 1.78 -19.89
CA ASN A 66 -2.80 0.37 -19.97
C ASN A 66 -1.55 -0.46 -20.28
N SER A 67 -1.31 -1.50 -19.50
CA SER A 67 -0.14 -2.36 -19.62
C SER A 67 -0.49 -3.82 -19.33
N GLY A 68 0.34 -4.79 -19.73
CA GLY A 68 0.10 -6.21 -19.41
C GLY A 68 -1.25 -6.76 -19.89
N LEU A 69 -1.73 -6.29 -21.06
CA LEU A 69 -3.08 -6.63 -21.56
C LEU A 69 -3.20 -8.06 -22.09
N THR A 70 -2.08 -8.78 -22.21
CA THR A 70 -2.00 -10.17 -22.67
C THR A 70 -1.64 -11.13 -21.55
N ASP A 71 -1.64 -10.69 -20.29
CA ASP A 71 -1.34 -11.51 -19.13
C ASP A 71 -2.24 -12.76 -19.06
N GLY A 72 -1.61 -13.94 -19.06
CA GLY A 72 -2.30 -15.24 -19.00
C GLY A 72 -2.81 -15.78 -20.34
N LEU A 73 -2.74 -15.00 -21.42
CA LEU A 73 -3.28 -15.38 -22.73
C LEU A 73 -2.62 -16.66 -23.28
N GLU A 74 -1.29 -16.80 -23.10
CA GLU A 74 -0.53 -17.99 -23.52
C GLU A 74 -0.96 -19.26 -22.79
N GLN A 75 -1.49 -19.11 -21.57
CA GLN A 75 -1.98 -20.18 -20.72
C GLN A 75 -3.50 -20.37 -20.82
N GLY A 76 -4.19 -19.59 -21.66
CA GLY A 76 -5.64 -19.68 -21.88
C GLY A 76 -6.49 -19.11 -20.75
N VAL A 77 -5.94 -18.19 -19.96
CA VAL A 77 -6.62 -17.56 -18.80
C VAL A 77 -6.54 -16.04 -18.88
N ASP A 78 -7.49 -15.32 -18.28
CA ASP A 78 -7.39 -13.86 -18.13
C ASP A 78 -6.70 -13.54 -16.82
N LEU A 79 -5.44 -13.12 -16.86
CA LEU A 79 -4.70 -12.64 -15.69
C LEU A 79 -4.42 -11.14 -15.76
N VAL A 80 -5.17 -10.38 -16.56
CA VAL A 80 -5.02 -8.93 -16.67
C VAL A 80 -5.52 -8.25 -15.40
N GLY A 81 -4.72 -7.35 -14.82
CA GLY A 81 -5.02 -6.65 -13.56
C GLY A 81 -3.90 -6.79 -12.53
N GLY A 82 -4.21 -6.49 -11.26
CA GLY A 82 -3.29 -6.64 -10.14
C GLY A 82 -2.24 -5.52 -10.06
N TYR A 83 -1.21 -5.73 -9.25
CA TYR A 83 -0.14 -4.76 -9.02
C TYR A 83 1.21 -5.31 -9.49
N TYR A 84 2.06 -4.45 -10.04
CA TYR A 84 3.49 -4.72 -10.14
C TYR A 84 4.11 -4.65 -8.74
N ASP A 85 5.06 -5.52 -8.46
CA ASP A 85 5.57 -5.74 -7.11
C ASP A 85 6.37 -4.55 -6.58
N ALA A 86 7.33 -4.06 -7.37
CA ALA A 86 8.22 -2.98 -6.96
C ALA A 86 8.50 -2.01 -8.12
N GLY A 87 9.77 -1.81 -8.46
CA GLY A 87 10.19 -1.03 -9.63
C GLY A 87 10.28 -1.85 -10.92
N ASP A 88 9.93 -3.13 -10.84
CA ASP A 88 9.86 -4.10 -11.93
C ASP A 88 8.40 -4.26 -12.40
N HIS A 89 8.17 -5.20 -13.31
CA HIS A 89 6.84 -5.47 -13.87
C HIS A 89 6.36 -6.91 -13.67
N VAL A 90 7.05 -7.66 -12.81
CA VAL A 90 6.59 -8.98 -12.37
C VAL A 90 5.43 -8.81 -11.39
N LYS A 91 4.46 -9.71 -11.48
CA LYS A 91 3.34 -9.80 -10.55
C LYS A 91 3.57 -10.95 -9.59
N PHE A 92 4.34 -10.71 -8.54
CA PHE A 92 4.57 -11.69 -7.49
C PHE A 92 3.33 -11.81 -6.59
N GLY A 93 2.67 -12.97 -6.62
CA GLY A 93 1.40 -13.17 -5.94
C GLY A 93 1.49 -13.07 -4.42
N LEU A 94 2.57 -13.58 -3.81
CA LEU A 94 2.73 -13.62 -2.36
C LEU A 94 2.85 -12.21 -1.73
N PRO A 95 3.81 -11.36 -2.14
CA PRO A 95 3.89 -10.00 -1.60
C PRO A 95 2.66 -9.16 -1.94
N MET A 96 2.04 -9.37 -3.11
CA MET A 96 0.77 -8.73 -3.45
C MET A 96 -0.36 -9.15 -2.48
N ALA A 97 -0.46 -10.44 -2.14
CA ALA A 97 -1.46 -10.95 -1.22
C ALA A 97 -1.27 -10.37 0.18
N PHE A 98 -0.04 -10.44 0.70
CA PHE A 98 0.33 -9.85 1.98
C PHE A 98 0.02 -8.35 2.06
N THR A 99 0.37 -7.60 1.01
CA THR A 99 0.14 -6.16 0.95
C THR A 99 -1.34 -5.83 1.10
N VAL A 100 -2.20 -6.60 0.45
CA VAL A 100 -3.64 -6.34 0.50
C VAL A 100 -4.25 -6.83 1.79
N THR A 101 -3.73 -7.89 2.40
CA THR A 101 -4.07 -8.29 3.77
C THR A 101 -3.78 -7.15 4.74
N MET A 102 -2.58 -6.56 4.68
CA MET A 102 -2.19 -5.43 5.53
C MET A 102 -3.01 -4.17 5.27
N LEU A 103 -3.30 -3.85 4.01
CA LEU A 103 -4.17 -2.72 3.67
C LEU A 103 -5.59 -2.92 4.21
N SER A 104 -6.13 -4.14 4.06
CA SER A 104 -7.46 -4.48 4.59
C SER A 104 -7.48 -4.42 6.11
N TRP A 105 -6.44 -4.90 6.78
CA TRP A 105 -6.31 -4.81 8.24
C TRP A 105 -6.24 -3.35 8.70
N GLY A 106 -5.48 -2.51 8.01
CA GLY A 106 -5.42 -1.07 8.29
C GLY A 106 -6.79 -0.39 8.19
N VAL A 107 -7.60 -0.75 7.19
CA VAL A 107 -8.98 -0.25 7.06
C VAL A 107 -9.89 -0.73 8.18
N ILE A 108 -9.74 -1.98 8.63
CA ILE A 108 -10.52 -2.55 9.74
C ILE A 108 -10.21 -1.82 11.05
N GLU A 109 -8.93 -1.61 11.37
CA GLU A 109 -8.53 -1.03 12.66
C GLU A 109 -8.67 0.48 12.71
N TYR A 110 -8.40 1.16 11.59
CA TYR A 110 -8.31 2.63 11.54
C TYR A 110 -9.34 3.27 10.60
N GLY A 111 -10.47 2.60 10.41
CA GLY A 111 -11.53 3.02 9.48
C GLY A 111 -12.02 4.44 9.75
N GLU A 112 -12.24 4.82 11.01
CA GLU A 112 -12.70 6.17 11.37
C GLU A 112 -11.69 7.27 11.00
N GLN A 113 -10.39 7.02 11.20
CA GLN A 113 -9.33 7.95 10.87
C GLN A 113 -9.15 8.09 9.35
N ILE A 114 -9.25 6.97 8.63
CA ILE A 114 -9.21 6.95 7.16
C ILE A 114 -10.42 7.69 6.57
N VAL A 115 -11.61 7.55 7.18
CA VAL A 115 -12.80 8.34 6.85
C VAL A 115 -12.58 9.83 7.15
N GLY A 116 -12.02 10.14 8.32
CA GLY A 116 -11.67 11.52 8.71
C GLY A 116 -10.69 12.19 7.75
N ALA A 117 -9.79 11.41 7.12
CA ALA A 117 -8.89 11.86 6.08
C ALA A 117 -9.53 11.91 4.67
N GLY A 118 -10.75 11.40 4.49
CA GLY A 118 -11.43 11.35 3.19
C GLY A 118 -10.95 10.26 2.25
N GLU A 119 -10.13 9.31 2.72
CA GLU A 119 -9.39 8.35 1.87
C GLU A 119 -10.00 6.93 1.86
N LEU A 120 -11.13 6.70 2.56
CA LEU A 120 -11.74 5.37 2.66
C LEU A 120 -12.07 4.77 1.28
N GLN A 121 -12.63 5.57 0.38
CA GLN A 121 -12.98 5.10 -0.96
C GLN A 121 -11.74 4.65 -1.75
N HIS A 122 -10.65 5.41 -1.67
CA HIS A 122 -9.40 5.08 -2.36
C HIS A 122 -8.74 3.83 -1.77
N ALA A 123 -8.79 3.65 -0.45
CA ALA A 123 -8.33 2.42 0.20
C ALA A 123 -9.14 1.20 -0.25
N LEU A 124 -10.47 1.32 -0.30
CA LEU A 124 -11.35 0.24 -0.77
C LEU A 124 -11.14 -0.07 -2.25
N GLU A 125 -10.90 0.93 -3.10
CA GLU A 125 -10.56 0.74 -4.51
C GLU A 125 -9.22 0.03 -4.69
N ALA A 126 -8.22 0.38 -3.88
CA ALA A 126 -6.92 -0.28 -3.89
C ALA A 126 -7.02 -1.76 -3.47
N ILE A 127 -7.81 -2.06 -2.42
CA ILE A 127 -8.12 -3.44 -2.04
C ILE A 127 -8.87 -4.13 -3.19
N LYS A 128 -9.92 -3.50 -3.73
CA LYS A 128 -10.76 -4.09 -4.77
C LYS A 128 -9.94 -4.50 -6.00
N TRP A 129 -9.03 -3.64 -6.45
CA TRP A 129 -8.18 -3.89 -7.62
C TRP A 129 -7.42 -5.21 -7.53
N ALA A 130 -6.80 -5.47 -6.38
CA ALA A 130 -6.09 -6.72 -6.18
C ALA A 130 -7.03 -7.92 -5.93
N THR A 131 -8.25 -7.72 -5.40
CA THR A 131 -9.16 -8.86 -5.16
C THR A 131 -9.69 -9.36 -6.47
N ASP A 132 -10.05 -8.43 -7.36
CA ASP A 132 -10.52 -8.76 -8.70
C ASP A 132 -9.44 -9.56 -9.45
N TYR A 133 -8.16 -9.22 -9.26
CA TYR A 133 -7.06 -10.01 -9.79
C TYR A 133 -6.96 -11.41 -9.19
N PHE A 134 -7.03 -11.59 -7.86
CA PHE A 134 -6.95 -12.95 -7.29
C PHE A 134 -8.17 -13.82 -7.60
N ILE A 135 -9.35 -13.23 -7.79
CA ILE A 135 -10.53 -13.96 -8.28
C ILE A 135 -10.25 -14.51 -9.68
N LYS A 136 -9.61 -13.73 -10.55
CA LYS A 136 -9.17 -14.21 -11.87
C LYS A 136 -8.07 -15.26 -11.76
N ALA A 137 -7.13 -15.09 -10.83
CA ALA A 137 -6.02 -16.01 -10.61
C ALA A 137 -6.46 -17.37 -10.00
N HIS A 138 -7.59 -17.42 -9.31
CA HIS A 138 -8.17 -18.66 -8.78
C HIS A 138 -9.14 -19.29 -9.78
N THR A 139 -8.59 -19.98 -10.78
CA THR A 139 -9.36 -20.49 -11.92
C THR A 139 -10.13 -21.78 -11.63
N SER A 140 -9.76 -22.51 -10.59
CA SER A 140 -10.47 -23.71 -10.10
C SER A 140 -10.11 -23.96 -8.63
N PRO A 141 -10.86 -24.80 -7.88
CA PRO A 141 -10.71 -24.94 -6.43
C PRO A 141 -9.26 -25.12 -5.95
N ASN A 142 -8.47 -25.93 -6.66
CA ASN A 142 -7.09 -26.27 -6.30
C ASN A 142 -6.08 -25.74 -7.34
N VAL A 143 -6.39 -24.62 -8.02
CA VAL A 143 -5.45 -23.95 -8.95
C VAL A 143 -5.43 -22.46 -8.66
N LEU A 144 -4.25 -21.96 -8.34
CA LEU A 144 -4.00 -20.53 -8.14
C LEU A 144 -2.80 -20.09 -8.99
N TRP A 145 -3.00 -19.09 -9.83
CA TRP A 145 -1.92 -18.44 -10.57
C TRP A 145 -1.11 -17.55 -9.62
N ALA A 146 0.15 -17.93 -9.43
CA ALA A 146 1.06 -17.40 -8.43
C ALA A 146 1.87 -16.21 -8.93
N GLU A 147 2.21 -16.20 -10.21
CA GLU A 147 3.14 -15.24 -10.79
C GLU A 147 2.81 -14.99 -12.26
N VAL A 148 3.04 -13.76 -12.72
CA VAL A 148 2.99 -13.39 -14.13
C VAL A 148 4.20 -12.52 -14.45
N GLY A 149 5.03 -12.97 -15.39
CA GLY A 149 6.33 -12.38 -15.67
C GLY A 149 7.44 -13.36 -15.33
N ASP A 150 8.58 -13.21 -16.00
CA ASP A 150 9.82 -13.88 -15.64
C ASP A 150 10.81 -12.84 -15.09
N GLY A 151 11.24 -13.04 -13.84
CA GLY A 151 12.08 -12.06 -13.13
C GLY A 151 13.39 -11.75 -13.83
N ASP A 152 14.08 -12.76 -14.38
CA ASP A 152 15.37 -12.57 -15.04
C ASP A 152 15.25 -11.67 -16.28
N THR A 153 14.28 -11.95 -17.16
CA THR A 153 14.08 -11.17 -18.38
C THR A 153 13.50 -9.79 -18.09
N ASP A 154 12.60 -9.67 -17.12
CA ASP A 154 12.03 -8.38 -16.73
C ASP A 154 13.08 -7.46 -16.11
N HIS A 155 13.94 -7.97 -15.22
CA HIS A 155 14.95 -7.18 -14.53
C HIS A 155 16.14 -6.82 -15.43
N TYR A 156 16.34 -7.53 -16.54
CA TYR A 156 17.35 -7.19 -17.54
C TYR A 156 16.97 -5.94 -18.36
N CYS A 157 15.68 -5.58 -18.43
CA CYS A 157 15.18 -4.52 -19.30
C CYS A 157 14.59 -3.34 -18.51
N TRP A 158 15.24 -2.17 -18.61
CA TRP A 158 14.69 -0.94 -18.05
C TRP A 158 13.73 -0.27 -19.05
N GLN A 159 12.44 -0.52 -18.88
CA GLN A 159 11.40 -0.02 -19.78
C GLN A 159 10.15 0.40 -19.01
N ARG A 160 9.22 1.05 -19.70
CA ARG A 160 7.90 1.36 -19.13
C ARG A 160 7.02 0.11 -19.18
N PRO A 161 6.08 -0.07 -18.24
CA PRO A 161 5.15 -1.19 -18.29
C PRO A 161 4.29 -1.19 -19.57
N GLU A 162 4.01 -0.01 -20.11
CA GLU A 162 3.21 0.16 -21.34
C GLU A 162 3.94 -0.35 -22.60
N ASP A 163 5.28 -0.43 -22.58
CA ASP A 163 6.11 -0.80 -23.73
C ASP A 163 6.77 -2.19 -23.56
N MET A 164 6.36 -3.00 -22.57
CA MET A 164 7.01 -4.26 -22.25
C MET A 164 7.07 -5.25 -23.42
N THR A 165 8.27 -5.73 -23.72
CA THR A 165 8.52 -6.83 -24.67
C THR A 165 9.08 -8.09 -24.01
N THR A 166 9.19 -8.12 -22.68
CA THR A 166 9.73 -9.25 -21.90
C THR A 166 8.71 -10.37 -21.79
N SER A 167 9.17 -11.58 -21.42
CA SER A 167 8.28 -12.72 -21.23
C SER A 167 7.30 -12.44 -20.11
N ARG A 168 6.01 -12.71 -20.37
CA ARG A 168 4.93 -12.60 -19.38
C ARG A 168 4.31 -13.96 -19.09
N GLN A 169 5.14 -15.00 -19.12
CA GLN A 169 4.76 -16.34 -18.76
C GLN A 169 4.13 -16.35 -17.35
N ALA A 170 3.01 -17.04 -17.21
CA ALA A 170 2.33 -17.19 -15.94
C ALA A 170 2.68 -18.55 -15.30
N TYR A 171 2.81 -18.54 -13.97
CA TYR A 171 3.10 -19.73 -13.16
C TYR A 171 1.97 -19.96 -12.17
N LYS A 172 1.67 -21.23 -11.89
CA LYS A 172 0.58 -21.62 -10.99
C LYS A 172 1.06 -22.61 -9.94
N ILE A 173 0.35 -22.64 -8.83
CA ILE A 173 0.36 -23.74 -7.86
C ILE A 173 -0.89 -24.59 -8.07
N ASP A 174 -0.74 -25.90 -7.89
CA ASP A 174 -1.82 -26.88 -7.96
C ASP A 174 -1.57 -28.08 -7.06
N GLU A 175 -2.45 -29.10 -7.09
CA GLU A 175 -2.31 -30.30 -6.25
C GLU A 175 -0.98 -31.05 -6.47
N ASN A 176 -0.40 -30.95 -7.67
CA ASN A 176 0.88 -31.60 -7.99
C ASN A 176 2.08 -30.72 -7.65
N ASN A 177 1.90 -29.40 -7.63
CA ASN A 177 2.93 -28.40 -7.30
C ASN A 177 2.35 -27.43 -6.26
N PRO A 178 2.23 -27.83 -4.99
CA PRO A 178 1.53 -27.05 -3.99
C PRO A 178 2.34 -25.84 -3.51
N GLY A 179 1.64 -24.81 -3.04
CA GLY A 179 2.22 -23.61 -2.41
C GLY A 179 1.32 -23.09 -1.29
N SER A 180 1.40 -23.72 -0.12
CA SER A 180 0.48 -23.47 1.00
C SER A 180 0.62 -22.08 1.61
N ASP A 181 1.80 -21.48 1.53
CA ASP A 181 2.08 -20.11 1.97
C ASP A 181 1.29 -19.09 1.13
N LEU A 182 1.45 -19.12 -0.20
CA LEU A 182 0.71 -18.27 -1.12
C LEU A 182 -0.79 -18.53 -1.06
N ALA A 183 -1.19 -19.81 -1.08
CA ALA A 183 -2.60 -20.17 -1.02
C ALA A 183 -3.23 -19.72 0.32
N GLY A 184 -2.51 -19.87 1.43
CA GLY A 184 -2.93 -19.45 2.75
C GLY A 184 -3.09 -17.93 2.85
N GLU A 185 -2.10 -17.17 2.36
CA GLU A 185 -2.15 -15.71 2.37
C GLU A 185 -3.30 -15.18 1.49
N THR A 186 -3.47 -15.76 0.30
CA THR A 186 -4.56 -15.40 -0.63
C THR A 186 -5.93 -15.83 -0.08
N GLY A 187 -5.99 -16.94 0.65
CA GLY A 187 -7.21 -17.47 1.30
C GLY A 187 -7.65 -16.65 2.52
N CYS A 188 -6.73 -16.27 3.39
CA CYS A 188 -6.99 -15.43 4.58
C CYS A 188 -7.74 -14.13 4.22
N ARG A 189 -7.46 -13.61 3.02
CA ARG A 189 -8.08 -12.41 2.47
C ARG A 189 -9.56 -12.58 2.10
N HIS A 190 -9.94 -13.71 1.51
CA HIS A 190 -11.34 -13.98 1.13
C HIS A 190 -12.27 -14.00 2.35
N GLY A 191 -11.76 -14.36 3.54
CA GLY A 191 -12.55 -14.39 4.77
C GLY A 191 -12.71 -13.04 5.48
N ARG A 192 -11.68 -12.18 5.50
CA ARG A 192 -11.69 -10.95 6.34
C ARG A 192 -11.81 -9.63 5.57
N GLY A 193 -11.09 -9.46 4.47
CA GLY A 193 -11.17 -8.24 3.64
C GLY A 193 -12.47 -8.17 2.82
N PHE A 194 -12.98 -9.33 2.40
CA PHE A 194 -14.23 -9.43 1.66
C PHE A 194 -15.45 -9.03 2.50
N ASN A 195 -15.46 -9.39 3.80
CA ASN A 195 -16.53 -9.00 4.71
C ASN A 195 -16.58 -7.49 4.96
N CYS A 196 -15.43 -6.82 5.07
CA CYS A 196 -15.39 -5.36 5.21
C CYS A 196 -15.87 -4.63 3.92
N VAL A 197 -15.51 -5.15 2.75
CA VAL A 197 -16.03 -4.66 1.46
C VAL A 197 -17.53 -4.98 1.29
N GLN A 198 -18.01 -6.12 1.80
CA GLN A 198 -19.42 -6.52 1.77
C GLN A 198 -20.28 -5.71 2.75
N GLU A 199 -19.80 -5.43 3.96
CA GLU A 199 -20.55 -4.66 4.96
C GLU A 199 -20.80 -3.22 4.48
N ASN A 200 -19.83 -2.60 3.82
CA ASN A 200 -20.04 -1.29 3.16
C ASN A 200 -20.74 -1.37 1.78
N LYS A 201 -20.87 -2.57 1.19
CA LYS A 201 -21.68 -2.84 -0.02
C LYS A 201 -23.12 -3.25 0.27
N SER A 202 -23.53 -3.35 1.54
CA SER A 202 -24.91 -3.71 1.90
C SER A 202 -25.97 -2.70 1.43
N THR A 203 -25.54 -1.59 0.81
CA THR A 203 -26.39 -0.66 0.05
C THR A 203 -26.42 -0.87 -1.47
N LEU A 204 -25.65 -1.81 -2.08
CA LEU A 204 -25.61 -1.90 -3.54
C LEU A 204 -25.77 -3.27 -4.23
N PHE A 205 -25.31 -4.45 -3.75
CA PHE A 205 -25.62 -5.69 -4.49
C PHE A 205 -25.68 -6.98 -3.63
N SER A 206 -26.74 -7.75 -3.87
CA SER A 206 -27.20 -8.94 -3.13
C SER A 206 -26.50 -10.25 -3.49
N SER A 207 -26.48 -11.13 -2.48
CA SER A 207 -26.50 -12.60 -2.47
C SER A 207 -25.32 -13.38 -3.03
N THR A 208 -24.41 -13.76 -2.13
CA THR A 208 -24.10 -15.18 -1.86
C THR A 208 -23.43 -15.29 -0.48
N THR A 209 -24.22 -15.61 0.54
CA THR A 209 -23.74 -16.02 1.85
C THR A 209 -23.46 -17.52 1.82
N ALA A 210 -22.23 -17.94 2.10
CA ALA A 210 -21.93 -19.28 2.61
C ALA A 210 -21.17 -19.11 3.95
N PRO A 211 -21.51 -19.89 4.97
CA PRO A 211 -21.11 -19.62 6.34
C PRO A 211 -19.62 -19.93 6.58
N CYS A 212 -19.00 -19.06 7.36
CA CYS A 212 -17.68 -19.22 7.95
C CYS A 212 -17.68 -20.45 8.87
N SER A 213 -16.92 -21.49 8.50
CA SER A 213 -16.49 -22.53 9.43
C SER A 213 -15.03 -22.31 9.74
N THR A 214 -14.79 -21.95 11.01
CA THR A 214 -13.52 -21.88 11.70
C THR A 214 -12.68 -23.14 11.47
N VAL A 215 -11.51 -23.03 10.84
CA VAL A 215 -10.39 -23.94 11.11
C VAL A 215 -9.08 -23.18 10.98
N VAL A 216 -8.25 -23.35 12.02
CA VAL A 216 -6.85 -22.95 12.16
C VAL A 216 -5.99 -23.55 11.05
#